data_AF-A0A8B6CX16-F1
#
_entry.id   AF-A0A8B6CX16-F1
#
_cell.length_a   1.000
_cell.length_b   1.000
_cell.length_c   1.000
_cell.angle_alpha   90.00
_cell.angle_beta   90.00
_cell.angle_gamma   90.00
#
_symmetry.space_group_name_H-M   'P 1'
#
loop_
_entity.id
_entity.type
_entity.pdbx_description
1 polymer ?
#
loop_
_entity_poly.entity_id
_entity_poly.type
_entity_poly.pdbx_seq_one_letter_code
_entity_poly.pdbx_strand_id
1 'polypeptide(L)'
;MSVLARVFSILQKTSRHTVCPKCSKFLQRCNYRVTSLSSGKWEPDGLNQPPEIPEYDELNIQIKGYDFPVLESYTTYVKKLANTLGIETNSYPVPGKASKVELFYPESEKVEHTYNLTKYERVIQIENVPSTLLPIFIDAMKLNAAPGIEVTIKK
;
A
#
# COMPACT_ATOMS: atom_id res chain seq x y z
N MET A 1 -16.32 -33.61 -3.30
CA MET A 1 -16.99 -32.32 -3.58
C MET A 1 -16.40 -31.73 -4.86
N SER A 2 -16.97 -32.05 -6.01
CA SER A 2 -16.51 -31.60 -7.33
C SER A 2 -17.72 -31.56 -8.24
N VAL A 3 -18.14 -30.39 -8.72
CA VAL A 3 -18.87 -30.29 -9.99
C VAL A 3 -18.57 -28.93 -10.65
N LEU A 4 -17.99 -29.03 -11.84
CA LEU A 4 -17.66 -27.98 -12.80
C LEU A 4 -18.90 -27.52 -13.61
N ALA A 5 -18.90 -26.22 -13.93
CA ALA A 5 -19.34 -25.55 -15.17
C ALA A 5 -20.55 -26.09 -15.97
N ARG A 6 -21.58 -25.23 -16.13
CA ARG A 6 -22.48 -25.20 -17.29
C ARG A 6 -22.80 -23.73 -17.64
N VAL A 7 -22.15 -23.20 -18.67
CA VAL A 7 -22.68 -23.00 -20.04
C VAL A 7 -23.77 -21.93 -20.13
N PHE A 8 -23.33 -20.73 -20.46
CA PHE A 8 -24.10 -19.59 -20.95
C PHE A 8 -24.50 -19.85 -22.41
N SER A 9 -25.80 -19.90 -22.72
CA SER A 9 -26.29 -19.80 -24.10
C SER A 9 -27.76 -19.43 -24.14
N ILE A 10 -28.09 -18.14 -24.15
CA ILE A 10 -29.43 -17.68 -24.49
C ILE A 10 -29.35 -16.37 -25.31
N LEU A 11 -29.85 -16.48 -26.55
CA LEU A 11 -30.43 -15.43 -27.41
C LEU A 11 -29.53 -14.38 -28.07
N GLN A 12 -29.21 -14.60 -29.35
CA GLN A 12 -29.52 -13.61 -30.40
C GLN A 12 -30.03 -14.32 -31.65
N LYS A 13 -31.36 -14.27 -31.82
CA LYS A 13 -32.10 -14.81 -32.97
C LYS A 13 -32.02 -13.80 -34.11
N THR A 14 -31.59 -14.29 -35.26
CA THR A 14 -31.48 -13.62 -36.56
C THR A 14 -32.81 -12.99 -37.02
N SER A 15 -32.75 -11.78 -37.60
CA SER A 15 -33.73 -11.33 -38.60
C SER A 15 -33.04 -11.18 -39.96
N ARG A 16 -33.46 -12.02 -40.91
CA ARG A 16 -33.09 -11.90 -42.33
C ARG A 16 -34.10 -10.96 -42.97
N HIS A 17 -33.63 -9.81 -43.48
CA HIS A 17 -34.40 -9.04 -44.45
C HIS A 17 -33.78 -9.24 -45.83
N THR A 18 -34.57 -9.79 -46.74
CA THR A 18 -34.23 -10.08 -48.13
C THR A 18 -34.14 -8.77 -48.91
N VAL A 19 -32.93 -8.42 -49.36
CA VAL A 19 -32.70 -7.25 -50.22
C VAL A 19 -33.01 -7.62 -51.67
N CYS A 20 -33.84 -6.82 -52.34
CA CYS A 20 -34.23 -7.01 -53.73
C CYS A 20 -33.03 -6.78 -54.68
N PRO A 21 -32.75 -7.69 -55.63
CA PRO A 21 -31.54 -7.64 -56.47
C PRO A 21 -31.56 -6.56 -57.56
N LYS A 22 -32.68 -5.83 -57.75
CA LYS A 22 -32.81 -4.79 -58.80
C LYS A 22 -32.47 -3.36 -58.35
N CYS A 23 -32.33 -3.10 -57.05
CA CYS A 23 -32.00 -1.75 -56.54
C CYS A 23 -30.51 -1.55 -56.19
N SER A 24 -29.62 -2.48 -56.55
CA SER A 24 -28.20 -2.42 -56.17
C SER A 24 -27.33 -1.49 -57.02
N LYS A 25 -27.85 -0.91 -58.12
CA LYS A 25 -27.05 -0.11 -59.06
C LYS A 25 -27.23 1.41 -58.97
N PHE A 26 -27.98 1.91 -57.98
CA PHE A 26 -28.09 3.35 -57.72
C PHE A 26 -27.24 3.84 -56.53
N LEU A 27 -26.62 2.93 -55.77
CA LEU A 27 -25.82 3.27 -54.58
C LEU A 27 -24.31 3.13 -54.82
N GLN A 28 -23.78 3.74 -55.87
CA GLN A 28 -22.32 3.82 -56.06
C GLN A 28 -21.79 5.22 -56.42
N ARG A 29 -22.57 6.30 -56.24
CA ARG A 29 -22.10 7.62 -56.68
C ARG A 29 -22.16 8.78 -55.68
N CYS A 30 -22.32 8.54 -54.39
CA CYS A 30 -22.11 9.57 -53.36
C CYS A 30 -21.74 8.92 -52.01
N ASN A 31 -20.47 8.53 -51.83
CA ASN A 31 -19.95 8.23 -50.49
C ASN A 31 -19.56 9.50 -49.73
N TYR A 32 -20.40 10.53 -49.81
CA TYR A 32 -20.50 11.55 -48.77
C TYR A 32 -21.86 11.35 -48.09
N ARG A 33 -21.99 10.29 -47.28
CA ARG A 33 -23.03 10.33 -46.25
C ARG A 33 -22.54 11.32 -45.21
N VAL A 34 -23.00 12.55 -45.33
CA VAL A 34 -23.21 13.42 -44.17
C VAL A 34 -24.22 12.66 -43.30
N THR A 35 -23.72 11.77 -42.45
CA THR A 35 -24.49 11.31 -41.30
C THR A 35 -24.78 12.57 -40.51
N SER A 36 -26.06 12.85 -40.32
CA SER A 36 -26.59 13.88 -39.43
C SER A 36 -25.60 14.16 -38.32
N LEU A 37 -25.06 15.38 -38.32
CA LEU A 37 -24.25 15.90 -37.23
C LEU A 37 -25.18 15.96 -36.01
N SER A 38 -25.38 14.83 -35.32
CA SER A 38 -25.62 14.92 -33.90
C SER A 38 -24.39 15.65 -33.41
N SER A 39 -24.58 16.86 -32.93
CA SER A 39 -23.61 17.53 -32.08
C SER A 39 -23.46 16.68 -30.81
N GLY A 40 -22.86 15.50 -30.97
CA GLY A 40 -22.44 14.63 -29.89
C GLY A 40 -21.48 15.48 -29.11
N LYS A 41 -21.92 15.85 -27.91
CA LYS A 41 -21.09 16.60 -26.98
C LYS A 41 -19.83 15.76 -26.80
N TRP A 42 -18.72 16.24 -27.35
CA TRP A 42 -17.44 15.59 -27.14
C TRP A 42 -17.21 15.61 -25.63
N GLU A 43 -16.90 14.45 -25.06
CA GLU A 43 -16.61 14.31 -23.65
C GLU A 43 -15.22 13.66 -23.54
N PRO A 44 -14.31 14.22 -22.74
CA PRO A 44 -12.96 13.70 -22.62
C PRO A 44 -12.95 12.28 -22.10
N ASP A 45 -12.12 11.44 -22.74
CA ASP A 45 -11.72 10.18 -22.17
C ASP A 45 -11.02 10.44 -20.82
N GLY A 46 -11.48 9.76 -19.76
CA GLY A 46 -10.91 9.88 -18.40
C GLY A 46 -11.72 10.69 -17.39
N LEU A 47 -12.83 11.34 -17.78
CA LEU A 47 -13.68 12.12 -16.86
C LEU A 47 -14.27 11.30 -15.70
N ASN A 48 -14.51 10.00 -15.92
CA ASN A 48 -15.09 9.08 -14.94
C ASN A 48 -14.05 8.13 -14.31
N GLN A 49 -12.76 8.29 -14.64
CA GLN A 49 -11.71 7.45 -14.08
C GLN A 49 -11.28 8.02 -12.73
N PRO A 50 -11.23 7.21 -11.66
CA PRO A 50 -10.66 7.66 -10.40
C PRO A 50 -9.17 7.99 -10.61
N PRO A 51 -8.62 8.98 -9.89
CA PRO A 51 -7.20 9.26 -9.94
C PRO A 51 -6.40 8.04 -9.48
N GLU A 52 -5.25 7.80 -10.10
CA GLU A 52 -4.30 6.78 -9.67
C GLU A 52 -3.70 7.19 -8.32
N ILE A 53 -3.74 6.28 -7.35
CA ILE A 53 -3.20 6.52 -6.02
C ILE A 53 -1.72 6.13 -6.04
N PRO A 54 -0.80 7.04 -5.68
CA PRO A 54 0.62 6.68 -5.63
C PRO A 54 0.88 5.72 -4.46
N GLU A 55 1.76 4.76 -4.71
CA GLU A 55 2.21 3.77 -3.73
C GLU A 55 3.66 4.04 -3.33
N TYR A 56 4.00 3.71 -2.08
CA TYR A 56 5.37 3.72 -1.59
C TYR A 56 5.96 2.33 -1.74
N ASP A 57 7.12 2.24 -2.41
CA ASP A 57 7.80 0.96 -2.72
C ASP A 57 8.17 0.20 -1.45
N GLU A 58 9.18 0.68 -0.72
CA GLU A 58 9.71 0.05 0.49
C GLU A 58 9.94 1.11 1.58
N LEU A 59 9.48 0.83 2.80
CA LEU A 59 9.69 1.70 3.96
C LEU A 59 10.18 0.88 5.15
N ASN A 60 11.26 1.35 5.76
CA ASN A 60 11.90 0.72 6.90
C ASN A 60 11.54 1.46 8.20
N ILE A 61 10.76 0.80 9.05
CA ILE A 61 10.39 1.31 10.37
C ILE A 61 11.32 0.71 11.40
N GLN A 62 12.16 1.53 11.99
CA GLN A 62 13.04 1.12 13.07
C GLN A 62 12.42 1.45 14.42
N ILE A 63 12.27 0.42 15.23
CA ILE A 63 11.79 0.47 16.61
C ILE A 63 12.99 0.20 17.51
N LYS A 64 13.27 1.10 18.45
CA LYS A 64 14.41 1.00 19.37
C LYS A 64 13.95 1.12 20.81
N GLY A 65 14.61 0.40 21.70
CA GLY A 65 14.28 0.42 23.12
C GLY A 65 15.36 -0.23 23.97
N TYR A 66 15.39 0.10 25.26
CA TYR A 66 16.31 -0.52 26.22
C TYR A 66 15.76 -1.83 26.78
N ASP A 67 14.43 -1.94 26.91
CA ASP A 67 13.77 -3.13 27.42
C ASP A 67 13.28 -4.04 26.29
N PHE A 68 13.78 -5.27 26.25
CA PHE A 68 13.57 -6.20 25.15
C PHE A 68 12.13 -6.75 25.06
N PRO A 69 11.46 -7.19 26.15
CA PRO A 69 10.09 -7.71 26.08
C PRO A 69 9.09 -6.64 25.63
N VAL A 70 9.26 -5.40 26.08
CA VAL A 70 8.44 -4.26 25.67
C VAL A 70 8.62 -3.99 24.17
N LEU A 71 9.86 -4.03 23.67
CA LEU A 71 10.18 -3.91 22.25
C LEU A 71 9.49 -5.01 21.40
N GLU A 72 9.55 -6.29 21.83
CA GLU A 72 8.94 -7.41 21.11
C GLU A 72 7.41 -7.34 21.07
N SER A 73 6.81 -7.00 22.21
CA SER A 73 5.35 -6.87 22.31
C SER A 73 4.85 -5.76 21.41
N TYR A 74 5.56 -4.62 21.36
CA TYR A 74 5.23 -3.52 20.47
C TYR A 74 5.45 -3.86 18.99
N THR A 75 6.56 -4.52 18.65
CA THR A 75 6.82 -5.01 17.28
C THR A 75 5.71 -5.95 16.80
N THR A 76 5.23 -6.82 17.68
CA THR A 76 4.10 -7.73 17.41
C THR A 76 2.79 -6.97 17.23
N TYR A 77 2.55 -5.93 18.03
CA TYR A 77 1.39 -5.04 17.89
C TYR A 77 1.39 -4.33 16.52
N VAL A 78 2.52 -3.73 16.11
CA VAL A 78 2.62 -3.01 14.83
C VAL A 78 2.36 -3.95 13.65
N LYS A 79 2.87 -5.18 13.68
CA LYS A 79 2.56 -6.20 12.66
C LYS A 79 1.08 -6.53 12.59
N LYS A 80 0.42 -6.72 13.74
CA LYS A 80 -1.04 -6.98 13.78
C LYS A 80 -1.82 -5.80 13.22
N LEU A 81 -1.38 -4.58 13.51
CA LEU A 81 -1.99 -3.37 13.00
C LEU A 81 -1.85 -3.29 11.47
N ALA A 82 -0.66 -3.58 10.92
CA ALA A 82 -0.45 -3.64 9.48
C ALA A 82 -1.31 -4.71 8.79
N ASN A 83 -1.38 -5.91 9.36
CA ASN A 83 -2.25 -6.99 8.86
C ASN A 83 -3.73 -6.59 8.87
N THR A 84 -4.16 -5.79 9.85
CA THR A 84 -5.54 -5.28 9.93
C THR A 84 -5.84 -4.26 8.84
N LEU A 85 -4.84 -3.49 8.41
CA LEU A 85 -4.94 -2.54 7.29
C LEU A 85 -4.71 -3.21 5.92
N GLY A 86 -4.45 -4.51 5.87
CA GLY A 86 -4.16 -5.24 4.63
C GLY A 86 -2.79 -4.93 4.03
N ILE A 87 -1.85 -4.47 4.87
CA ILE A 87 -0.50 -4.11 4.45
C ILE A 87 0.44 -5.30 4.68
N GLU A 88 1.22 -5.67 3.67
CA GLU A 88 2.23 -6.73 3.78
C GLU A 88 3.45 -6.23 4.55
N THR A 89 3.90 -7.02 5.53
CA THR A 89 5.02 -6.63 6.39
C THR A 89 6.01 -7.77 6.60
N ASN A 90 7.29 -7.43 6.47
CA ASN A 90 8.42 -8.27 6.82
C ASN A 90 9.11 -7.67 8.05
N SER A 91 9.81 -8.49 8.85
CA SER A 91 10.55 -7.96 10.00
C SER A 91 11.80 -8.76 10.29
N TYR A 92 12.83 -8.09 10.78
CA TYR A 92 14.06 -8.74 11.18
C TYR A 92 14.67 -8.10 12.43
N PRO A 93 15.40 -8.89 13.24
CA PRO A 93 16.18 -8.38 14.36
C PRO A 93 17.41 -7.62 13.87
N VAL A 94 17.79 -6.57 14.61
CA VAL A 94 19.10 -5.92 14.50
C VAL A 94 19.88 -6.20 15.78
N PRO A 95 21.20 -6.50 15.70
CA PRO A 95 22.00 -6.73 16.89
C PRO A 95 21.99 -5.52 17.82
N GLY A 96 21.78 -5.77 19.11
CA GLY A 96 21.74 -4.74 20.14
C GLY A 96 23.10 -4.03 20.29
N LYS A 97 23.04 -2.74 20.56
CA LYS A 97 24.23 -1.90 20.77
C LYS A 97 24.43 -1.67 22.26
N ALA A 98 25.51 -2.24 22.80
CA ALA A 98 25.92 -2.00 24.18
C ALA A 98 26.70 -0.68 24.27
N SER A 99 26.32 0.16 25.23
CA SER A 99 26.98 1.42 25.55
C SER A 99 27.38 1.41 27.02
N LYS A 100 28.60 1.86 27.29
CA LYS A 100 29.14 1.99 28.64
C LYS A 100 28.91 3.43 29.10
N VAL A 101 28.21 3.61 30.21
CA VAL A 101 27.96 4.90 30.85
C VAL A 101 28.71 4.94 32.16
N GLU A 102 29.55 5.93 32.34
CA GLU A 102 30.39 6.09 33.53
C GLU A 102 29.95 7.32 34.31
N LEU A 103 29.77 7.17 35.62
CA LEU A 103 29.57 8.27 36.55
C LEU A 103 30.91 8.61 37.19
N PHE A 104 31.20 9.90 37.24
CA PHE A 104 32.41 10.45 37.86
C PHE A 104 32.07 11.04 39.23
N TYR A 105 33.05 11.01 40.13
CA TYR A 105 32.93 11.73 41.40
C TYR A 105 32.77 13.24 41.15
N PRO A 106 32.04 13.96 42.03
CA PRO A 106 31.94 15.42 41.91
C PRO A 106 33.34 16.04 41.93
N GLU A 107 33.60 16.94 41.00
CA GLU A 107 34.88 17.67 40.85
C GLU A 107 36.11 16.76 40.63
N SER A 108 35.92 15.54 40.12
CA SER A 108 37.02 14.62 39.82
C SER A 108 36.79 13.86 38.51
N GLU A 109 37.88 13.50 37.83
CA GLU A 109 37.85 12.62 36.64
C GLU A 109 37.86 11.13 37.01
N LYS A 110 37.86 10.81 38.31
CA LYS A 110 37.84 9.43 38.78
C LYS A 110 36.45 8.83 38.57
N VAL A 111 36.39 7.66 37.93
CA VAL A 111 35.16 6.89 37.74
C VAL A 111 34.69 6.33 39.09
N GLU A 112 33.45 6.63 39.45
CA GLU A 112 32.75 6.11 40.63
C GLU A 112 31.97 4.84 40.27
N HIS A 113 31.12 4.92 39.25
CA HIS A 113 30.25 3.83 38.82
C HIS A 113 30.28 3.64 37.30
N THR A 114 30.08 2.40 36.87
CA THR A 114 29.98 2.02 35.46
C THR A 114 28.70 1.25 35.26
N TYR A 115 27.89 1.67 34.29
CA TYR A 115 26.67 1.01 33.87
C TYR A 115 26.79 0.58 32.41
N ASN A 116 26.30 -0.61 32.09
CA ASN A 116 26.22 -1.11 30.73
C ASN A 116 24.77 -1.05 30.27
N LEU A 117 24.47 -0.15 29.33
CA LEU A 117 23.14 0.00 28.74
C LEU A 117 23.13 -0.61 27.35
N THR A 118 22.27 -1.60 27.13
CA THR A 118 22.08 -2.22 25.82
C THR A 118 20.82 -1.69 25.18
N LYS A 119 20.94 -1.13 23.97
CA LYS A 119 19.80 -0.67 23.17
C LYS A 119 19.50 -1.70 22.08
N TYR A 120 18.30 -2.26 22.11
CA TYR A 120 17.80 -3.24 21.15
C TYR A 120 17.06 -2.54 20.01
N GLU A 121 17.07 -3.16 18.84
CA GLU A 121 16.46 -2.62 17.63
C GLU A 121 15.73 -3.72 16.84
N ARG A 122 14.50 -3.41 16.41
CA ARG A 122 13.71 -4.20 15.47
C ARG A 122 13.38 -3.34 14.27
N VAL A 123 13.47 -3.93 13.09
CA VAL A 123 13.06 -3.27 11.84
C VAL A 123 11.86 -4.01 11.27
N ILE A 124 10.82 -3.25 10.93
CA ILE A 124 9.66 -3.71 10.17
C ILE A 124 9.77 -3.06 8.80
N GLN A 125 9.80 -3.89 7.77
CA GLN A 125 9.77 -3.48 6.37
C GLN A 125 8.34 -3.57 5.88
N ILE A 126 7.92 -2.53 5.19
CA ILE A 126 6.59 -2.45 4.60
C ILE A 126 6.76 -2.19 3.11
N GLU A 127 6.01 -2.92 2.30
CA GLU A 127 6.10 -2.89 0.84
C GLU A 127 4.75 -2.48 0.23
N ASN A 128 4.78 -1.75 -0.89
CA ASN A 128 3.60 -1.39 -1.72
C ASN A 128 2.45 -0.74 -0.92
N VAL A 129 2.76 0.30 -0.12
CA VAL A 129 1.75 0.96 0.71
C VAL A 129 1.09 2.10 -0.05
N PRO A 130 -0.24 2.14 -0.20
CA PRO A 130 -0.90 3.29 -0.81
C PRO A 130 -0.74 4.54 0.06
N SER A 131 -0.52 5.69 -0.59
CA SER A 131 -0.26 6.96 0.10
C SER A 131 -1.40 7.42 1.01
N THR A 132 -2.60 6.87 0.85
CA THR A 132 -3.77 7.16 1.70
C THR A 132 -3.72 6.42 3.04
N LEU A 133 -3.21 5.17 3.07
CA LEU A 133 -3.18 4.35 4.29
C LEU A 133 -1.93 4.61 5.14
N LEU A 134 -0.81 4.95 4.52
CA LEU A 134 0.45 5.20 5.22
C LEU A 134 0.34 6.21 6.38
N PRO A 135 -0.25 7.42 6.22
CA PRO A 135 -0.35 8.38 7.32
C PRO A 135 -1.19 7.84 8.49
N ILE A 136 -2.32 7.17 8.19
CA ILE A 136 -3.20 6.55 9.19
C ILE A 136 -2.43 5.50 9.99
N PHE A 137 -1.64 4.68 9.30
CA PHE A 137 -0.80 3.66 9.91
C PHE A 137 0.27 4.27 10.83
N ILE A 138 0.98 5.31 10.36
CA ILE A 138 2.02 6.00 11.13
C ILE A 138 1.43 6.66 12.37
N ASP A 139 0.29 7.32 12.25
CA ASP A 139 -0.36 8.01 13.36
C ASP A 139 -0.85 7.01 14.41
N ALA A 140 -1.50 5.92 13.99
CA ALA A 140 -1.95 4.87 14.89
C ALA A 140 -0.77 4.23 15.64
N MET A 141 0.36 4.01 14.96
CA MET A 141 1.58 3.49 15.59
C MET A 141 2.16 4.48 16.61
N LYS A 142 2.29 5.76 16.27
CA LYS A 142 2.85 6.80 17.15
C LYS A 142 1.98 7.07 18.37
N LEU A 143 0.65 7.12 18.20
CA LEU A 143 -0.29 7.34 19.29
C LEU A 143 -0.28 6.21 20.33
N ASN A 144 -0.01 4.99 19.87
CA ASN A 144 0.07 3.80 20.73
C ASN A 144 1.50 3.38 21.07
N ALA A 145 2.49 4.27 20.92
CA ALA A 145 3.88 3.98 21.24
C ALA A 145 4.03 3.66 22.74
N ALA A 146 4.62 2.51 23.06
CA ALA A 146 4.87 2.12 24.44
C ALA A 146 5.95 3.03 25.07
N PRO A 147 5.92 3.24 26.40
CA PRO A 147 6.90 4.09 27.07
C PRO A 147 8.33 3.55 26.89
N GLY A 148 9.28 4.44 26.62
CA GLY A 148 10.68 4.07 26.43
C GLY A 148 11.00 3.43 25.08
N ILE A 149 10.04 3.39 24.15
CA ILE A 149 10.27 3.00 22.75
C ILE A 149 10.43 4.25 21.89
N GLU A 150 11.44 4.22 21.02
CA GLU A 150 11.66 5.21 19.97
C GLU A 150 11.32 4.60 18.61
N VAL A 151 10.50 5.29 17.82
CA VAL A 151 10.12 4.86 16.47
C VAL A 151 10.65 5.84 15.44
N THR A 152 11.37 5.34 14.45
CA THR A 152 11.95 6.14 13.36
C THR A 152 11.65 5.49 12.02
N ILE A 153 11.30 6.30 11.02
CA ILE A 153 10.95 5.82 9.68
C ILE A 153 12.07 6.24 8.73
N LYS A 154 12.57 5.29 7.95
CA LYS A 154 13.58 5.50 6.92
C LYS A 154 13.03 5.00 5.59
N LYS A 155 13.32 5.75 4.53
CA LYS A 155 13.20 5.26 3.16
C LYS A 155 14.45 4.44 2.87
#